data_AF-A0A3S3KNJ7-F1
#
_entry.id   AF-A0A3S3KNJ7-F1
#
_cell.length_a   1.000
_cell.length_b   1.000
_cell.length_c   1.000
_cell.angle_alpha   90.00
_cell.angle_beta   90.00
_cell.angle_gamma   90.00
#
_symmetry.space_group_name_H-M   'P 1'
#
loop_
_entity.id
_entity.type
_entity.pdbx_description
1 polymer ?
#
loop_
_entity_poly.entity_id
_entity_poly.type
_entity_poly.pdbx_seq_one_letter_code
_entity_poly.pdbx_strand_id
1 'polypeptide(L)'
;MIDEAARDLRRERRRGRTGEAGSESSRHPNYRSLKNPFLPQPIFSDDQVAAIHATALRVLEELGIKVLLPEARAVYAKAGALVDDDSQMVRIGRDMVEAALASAPRSIPALGGHRSRDLTLELG
;
A
#
# COMPACT_ATOMS: atom_id res chain seq x y z
N MET A 1 39.69 60.55 12.90
CA MET A 1 40.31 59.48 12.08
C MET A 1 40.06 58.05 12.62
N ILE A 2 39.07 57.81 13.51
CA ILE A 2 38.85 56.48 14.13
C ILE A 2 37.47 55.88 13.74
N ASP A 3 36.62 56.64 13.06
CA ASP A 3 35.23 56.22 12.73
C ASP A 3 35.09 55.51 11.37
N GLU A 4 36.12 55.58 10.51
CA GLU A 4 36.08 55.03 9.16
C GLU A 4 36.46 53.55 9.14
N ALA A 5 37.50 53.17 9.91
CA ALA A 5 37.92 51.79 10.10
C ALA A 5 36.84 50.91 10.78
N ALA A 6 35.99 51.50 11.63
CA ALA A 6 34.89 50.78 12.28
C ALA A 6 33.69 50.52 11.33
N ARG A 7 33.55 51.29 10.25
CA ARG A 7 32.52 51.08 9.22
C ARG A 7 32.91 50.00 8.22
N ASP A 8 34.19 49.91 7.87
CA ASP A 8 34.69 48.87 6.96
C ASP A 8 34.64 47.47 7.59
N LEU A 9 35.02 47.34 8.87
CA LEU A 9 34.90 46.07 9.62
C LEU A 9 33.45 45.58 9.79
N ARG A 10 32.48 46.50 9.83
CA ARG A 10 31.05 46.16 9.89
C ARG A 10 30.48 45.77 8.51
N ARG A 11 31.05 46.30 7.43
CA ARG A 11 30.65 46.01 6.05
C ARG A 11 31.18 44.66 5.58
N GLU A 12 32.39 44.29 6.03
CA GLU A 12 33.00 42.98 5.78
C GLU A 12 32.30 41.85 6.53
N ARG A 13 31.89 42.07 7.79
CA ARG A 13 31.07 41.12 8.56
C ARG A 13 29.67 40.87 7.98
N ARG A 14 29.13 41.79 7.16
CA ARG A 14 27.85 41.59 6.45
C ARG A 14 28.00 40.84 5.12
N ARG A 15 29.21 40.78 4.55
CA ARG A 15 29.50 39.98 3.34
C ARG A 15 29.88 38.52 3.62
N GLY A 16 30.03 38.14 4.89
CA GLY A 16 30.21 36.74 5.31
C GLY A 16 28.91 35.94 5.43
N ARG A 17 27.74 36.50 5.08
CA ARG A 17 26.43 35.83 5.15
C ARG A 17 25.76 35.71 3.79
N THR A 18 26.55 35.44 2.75
CA THR A 18 26.04 35.07 1.42
C THR A 18 27.07 34.16 0.77
N GLY A 19 27.03 32.87 1.08
CA GLY A 19 28.08 31.96 0.60
C GLY A 19 28.00 30.52 1.09
N GLU A 20 27.25 30.25 2.17
CA GLU A 20 26.70 28.93 2.42
C GLU A 20 25.19 29.06 2.21
N ALA A 21 24.79 29.16 0.93
CA ALA A 21 23.55 28.52 0.52
C ALA A 21 23.73 27.09 1.02
N GLY A 22 23.09 26.77 2.15
CA GLY A 22 23.32 25.55 2.89
C GLY A 22 23.35 24.44 1.87
N SER A 23 24.51 23.80 1.72
CA SER A 23 24.75 22.72 0.78
C SER A 23 23.50 21.85 0.84
N GLU A 24 22.60 21.99 -0.15
CA GLU A 24 21.42 21.14 -0.20
C GLU A 24 21.98 19.75 -0.13
N SER A 25 21.61 19.03 0.94
CA SER A 25 22.15 17.71 1.21
C SER A 25 22.08 16.94 -0.10
N SER A 26 23.24 16.60 -0.69
CA SER A 26 23.32 15.90 -1.97
C SER A 26 22.61 14.54 -1.92
N ARG A 27 22.29 14.06 -0.71
CA ARG A 27 21.36 12.96 -0.49
C ARG A 27 19.95 13.38 -0.92
N HIS A 28 19.52 12.81 -2.04
CA HIS A 28 18.13 12.68 -2.43
C HIS A 28 17.63 11.27 -2.06
N PRO A 29 17.40 10.95 -0.78
CA PRO A 29 16.94 9.62 -0.41
C PRO A 29 15.54 9.38 -0.97
N ASN A 30 15.39 8.34 -1.78
CA ASN A 30 14.11 7.92 -2.33
C ASN A 30 13.33 7.06 -1.31
N TYR A 31 12.86 7.69 -0.23
CA TYR A 31 12.01 7.03 0.78
C TYR A 31 10.61 6.68 0.26
N ARG A 32 10.29 6.99 -1.00
CA ARG A 32 8.96 6.78 -1.60
C ARG A 32 8.83 5.42 -2.29
N SER A 33 9.94 4.84 -2.75
CA SER A 33 9.97 3.56 -3.46
C SER A 33 10.98 2.62 -2.80
N LEU A 34 10.77 2.34 -1.50
CA LEU A 34 11.57 1.36 -0.79
C LEU A 34 11.15 -0.04 -1.25
N LYS A 35 12.04 -0.72 -1.99
CA LYS A 35 11.89 -2.13 -2.34
C LYS A 35 12.72 -2.97 -1.38
N ASN A 36 12.12 -4.02 -0.84
CA ASN A 36 12.85 -5.00 -0.03
C ASN A 36 13.76 -5.82 -0.96
N PRO A 37 15.11 -5.78 -0.80
CA PRO A 37 16.02 -6.54 -1.65
C PRO A 37 16.10 -8.03 -1.25
N PHE A 38 15.56 -8.41 -0.10
CA PHE A 38 15.63 -9.77 0.42
C PHE A 38 14.44 -10.60 -0.04
N LEU A 39 14.69 -11.89 -0.29
CA LEU A 39 13.61 -12.84 -0.52
C LEU A 39 12.71 -12.90 0.72
N PRO A 40 11.38 -12.95 0.54
CA PRO A 40 10.45 -13.20 1.64
C PRO A 40 10.86 -14.49 2.37
N GLN A 41 11.06 -14.41 3.68
CA GLN A 41 11.41 -15.59 4.47
C GLN A 41 10.14 -16.38 4.79
N PRO A 42 10.01 -17.63 4.32
CA PRO A 42 8.79 -18.41 4.56
C PRO A 42 8.73 -18.85 6.03
N ILE A 43 7.64 -18.49 6.70
CA ILE A 43 7.35 -18.91 8.09
C ILE A 43 6.60 -20.26 8.10
N PHE A 44 5.85 -20.54 7.04
CA PHE A 44 5.08 -21.76 6.86
C PHE A 44 5.65 -22.56 5.69
N SER A 45 5.57 -23.90 5.77
CA SER A 45 5.83 -24.74 4.61
C SER A 45 4.71 -24.61 3.57
N ASP A 46 4.99 -25.00 2.32
CA ASP A 46 4.00 -24.95 1.23
C ASP A 46 2.73 -25.75 1.57
N ASP A 47 2.89 -26.92 2.20
CA ASP A 47 1.77 -27.75 2.66
C ASP A 47 0.92 -27.05 3.74
N GLN A 48 1.56 -26.31 4.65
CA GLN A 48 0.85 -25.54 5.67
C GLN A 48 0.06 -24.39 5.05
N VAL A 49 0.64 -23.69 4.06
CA VAL A 49 -0.06 -22.65 3.31
C VAL A 49 -1.26 -23.24 2.57
N ALA A 50 -1.10 -24.39 1.91
CA ALA A 50 -2.18 -25.09 1.23
C ALA A 50 -3.30 -25.52 2.21
N ALA A 51 -2.95 -25.99 3.40
CA ALA A 51 -3.90 -26.37 4.43
C ALA A 51 -4.70 -25.17 4.97
N ILE A 52 -4.04 -24.02 5.17
CA ILE A 52 -4.70 -22.77 5.57
C ILE A 52 -5.66 -22.32 4.48
N HIS A 53 -5.23 -22.33 3.22
CA HIS A 53 -6.07 -21.96 2.08
C HIS A 53 -7.31 -22.86 1.96
N ALA A 54 -7.15 -24.18 2.02
CA ALA A 54 -8.25 -25.13 1.97
C ALA A 54 -9.24 -24.94 3.13
N THR A 55 -8.74 -24.60 4.32
CA THR A 55 -9.57 -24.32 5.50
C THR A 55 -10.34 -23.00 5.33
N ALA A 56 -9.71 -21.94 4.84
CA ALA A 56 -10.36 -20.66 4.57
C ALA A 56 -11.50 -20.82 3.55
N LEU A 57 -11.27 -21.58 2.47
CA LEU A 57 -12.32 -21.91 1.49
C LEU A 57 -13.49 -22.66 2.13
N ARG A 58 -13.21 -23.65 2.99
CA ARG A 58 -14.24 -24.38 3.72
C ARG A 58 -15.06 -23.46 4.62
N VAL A 59 -14.43 -22.51 5.31
CA VAL A 59 -15.13 -21.53 6.14
C VAL A 59 -16.07 -20.66 5.29
N LEU A 60 -15.59 -20.14 4.15
CA LEU A 60 -16.42 -19.31 3.27
C LEU A 60 -17.60 -20.07 2.66
N GLU A 61 -17.40 -21.35 2.35
CA GLU A 61 -18.41 -22.22 1.73
C GLU A 61 -19.45 -22.75 2.73
N GLU A 62 -19.01 -23.30 3.87
CA GLU A 62 -19.89 -23.97 4.84
C GLU A 62 -20.50 -22.99 5.85
N LEU A 63 -19.66 -22.12 6.43
CA LEU A 63 -20.07 -21.19 7.48
C LEU A 63 -20.58 -19.88 6.88
N GLY A 64 -19.87 -19.34 5.89
CA GLY A 64 -20.16 -18.07 5.25
C GLY A 64 -19.73 -16.85 6.07
N ILE A 65 -20.09 -15.67 5.57
CA ILE A 65 -19.85 -14.38 6.23
C ILE A 65 -21.13 -13.53 6.23
N LYS A 66 -21.29 -12.68 7.26
CA LYS A 66 -22.40 -11.72 7.29
C LYS A 66 -22.11 -10.53 6.39
N VAL A 67 -23.02 -10.26 5.46
CA VAL A 67 -22.95 -9.12 4.55
C VAL A 67 -24.15 -8.22 4.83
N LEU A 68 -23.92 -7.14 5.59
CA LEU A 68 -25.00 -6.28 6.07
C LEU A 68 -25.64 -5.43 4.96
N LEU A 69 -24.85 -5.05 3.95
CA LEU A 69 -25.30 -4.24 2.84
C LEU A 69 -26.18 -5.06 1.87
N PRO A 70 -27.46 -4.71 1.68
CA PRO A 70 -28.37 -5.47 0.80
C PRO A 70 -27.92 -5.50 -0.66
N GLU A 71 -27.37 -4.40 -1.17
CA GLU A 71 -26.86 -4.33 -2.55
C GLU A 71 -25.71 -5.32 -2.79
N ALA A 72 -24.82 -5.49 -1.80
CA ALA A 72 -23.74 -6.46 -1.90
C ALA A 72 -24.28 -7.90 -1.90
N ARG A 73 -25.29 -8.21 -1.08
CA ARG A 73 -25.96 -9.52 -1.09
C ARG A 73 -26.59 -9.83 -2.45
N ALA A 74 -27.22 -8.85 -3.09
CA ALA A 74 -27.76 -9.03 -4.44
C ALA A 74 -26.67 -9.34 -5.48
N VAL A 75 -25.50 -8.69 -5.39
CA VAL A 75 -24.34 -8.98 -6.25
C VAL A 75 -23.84 -10.41 -6.02
N TYR A 76 -23.70 -10.83 -4.77
CA TYR A 76 -23.29 -12.20 -4.43
C TYR A 76 -24.28 -13.25 -4.93
N ALA A 77 -25.59 -13.05 -4.73
CA ALA A 77 -26.63 -13.94 -5.23
C ALA A 77 -26.59 -14.06 -6.76
N LYS A 78 -26.42 -12.92 -7.46
CA LYS A 78 -26.28 -12.89 -8.92
C LYS A 78 -25.04 -13.64 -9.41
N ALA A 79 -23.95 -13.61 -8.64
CA ALA A 79 -22.73 -14.36 -8.93
C ALA A 79 -22.85 -15.86 -8.61
N GLY A 80 -23.94 -16.30 -7.98
CA GLY A 80 -24.20 -17.71 -7.65
C GLY A 80 -23.95 -18.10 -6.20
N ALA A 81 -23.73 -17.13 -5.30
CA ALA A 81 -23.53 -17.40 -3.88
C ALA A 81 -24.86 -17.74 -3.20
N LEU A 82 -24.82 -18.56 -2.15
CA LEU A 82 -26.01 -18.82 -1.34
C LEU A 82 -26.18 -17.69 -0.33
N VAL A 83 -27.30 -16.98 -0.44
CA VAL A 83 -27.63 -15.83 0.41
C VAL A 83 -28.86 -16.14 1.24
N ASP A 84 -28.75 -15.94 2.54
CA ASP A 84 -29.85 -15.92 3.49
C ASP A 84 -30.08 -14.47 3.93
N ASP A 85 -31.16 -13.86 3.46
CA ASP A 85 -31.49 -12.46 3.76
C ASP A 85 -31.96 -12.24 5.20
N ASP A 86 -32.55 -13.25 5.85
CA ASP A 86 -33.04 -13.16 7.22
C ASP A 86 -31.86 -13.08 8.19
N SER A 87 -30.86 -13.97 8.01
CA SER A 87 -29.65 -13.99 8.82
C SER A 87 -28.52 -13.09 8.29
N GLN A 88 -28.71 -12.53 7.08
CA GLN A 88 -27.74 -11.74 6.31
C GLN A 88 -26.45 -12.51 6.00
N MET A 89 -26.54 -13.83 5.91
CA MET A 89 -25.40 -14.71 5.70
C MET A 89 -25.18 -14.97 4.22
N VAL A 90 -23.92 -14.91 3.78
CA VAL A 90 -23.49 -15.23 2.42
C VAL A 90 -22.47 -16.35 2.47
N ARG A 91 -22.77 -17.47 1.81
CA ARG A 91 -21.84 -18.60 1.60
C ARG A 91 -21.30 -18.55 0.18
N ILE A 92 -19.98 -18.55 0.08
CA ILE A 92 -19.25 -18.34 -1.17
C ILE A 92 -18.59 -19.67 -1.57
N GLY A 93 -18.96 -20.18 -2.75
CA GLY A 93 -18.40 -21.42 -3.30
C GLY A 93 -16.91 -21.29 -3.66
N ARG A 94 -16.19 -22.41 -3.65
CA ARG A 94 -14.75 -22.47 -3.95
C ARG A 94 -14.44 -22.00 -5.36
N ASP A 95 -15.24 -22.46 -6.31
CA ASP A 95 -15.19 -22.08 -7.72
C ASP A 95 -15.32 -20.56 -7.92
N MET A 96 -16.20 -19.92 -7.15
CA MET A 96 -16.36 -18.47 -7.18
C MET A 96 -15.11 -17.74 -6.67
N VAL A 97 -14.49 -18.24 -5.59
CA VAL A 97 -13.24 -17.66 -5.06
C VAL A 97 -12.11 -17.86 -6.04
N GLU A 98 -11.95 -19.06 -6.62
CA GLU A 98 -10.93 -19.36 -7.62
C GLU A 98 -11.07 -18.48 -8.87
N ALA A 99 -12.29 -18.32 -9.39
CA ALA A 99 -12.56 -17.45 -10.53
C ALA A 99 -12.25 -15.97 -10.19
N ALA A 100 -12.62 -15.51 -8.99
CA ALA A 100 -12.32 -14.15 -8.54
C ALA A 100 -10.81 -13.91 -8.44
N LEU A 101 -10.06 -14.85 -7.85
CA LEU A 101 -8.60 -14.78 -7.73
C LEU A 101 -7.92 -14.80 -9.11
N ALA A 102 -8.39 -15.62 -10.05
CA ALA A 102 -7.86 -15.68 -11.40
C ALA A 102 -8.07 -14.36 -12.17
N SER A 103 -9.17 -13.65 -11.91
CA SER A 103 -9.46 -12.35 -12.53
C SER A 103 -8.72 -11.18 -11.90
N ALA A 104 -8.18 -11.35 -10.68
CA ALA A 104 -7.55 -10.27 -9.93
C ALA A 104 -6.17 -9.90 -10.52
N PRO A 105 -5.88 -8.60 -10.76
CA PRO A 105 -4.59 -8.18 -11.28
C PRO A 105 -3.48 -8.37 -10.24
N ARG A 106 -2.31 -8.84 -10.69
CA ARG A 106 -1.12 -9.04 -9.83
C ARG A 106 -0.36 -7.75 -9.51
N SER A 107 -0.62 -6.68 -10.25
CA SER A 107 0.00 -5.37 -10.10
C SER A 107 -1.01 -4.29 -10.41
N ILE A 108 -1.13 -3.28 -9.54
CA ILE A 108 -2.09 -2.19 -9.67
C ILE A 108 -1.35 -0.85 -9.52
N PRO A 109 -1.43 0.06 -10.50
CA PRO A 109 -0.91 1.41 -10.36
C PRO A 109 -1.85 2.25 -9.46
N ALA A 110 -1.32 2.74 -8.35
CA ALA A 110 -1.96 3.71 -7.48
C ALA A 110 -1.44 5.12 -7.82
N LEU A 111 -2.31 5.97 -8.37
CA LEU A 111 -1.95 7.30 -8.84
C LEU A 111 -2.08 8.33 -7.72
N GLY A 112 -1.01 9.08 -7.48
CA GLY A 112 -1.01 10.18 -6.53
C GLY A 112 -1.56 11.46 -7.14
N GLY A 113 -1.92 12.43 -6.29
CA GLY A 113 -2.26 13.79 -6.75
C GLY A 113 -1.11 14.50 -7.50
N HIS A 114 0.11 13.97 -7.41
CA HIS A 114 1.26 14.36 -8.23
C HIS A 114 2.00 13.09 -8.68
N ARG A 115 2.46 13.04 -9.94
CA ARG A 115 3.09 11.86 -10.55
C ARG A 115 4.28 11.29 -9.79
N SER A 116 5.05 12.14 -9.11
CA SER A 116 6.17 11.70 -8.26
C SER A 116 5.74 10.92 -7.00
N ARG A 117 4.43 10.75 -6.78
CA ARG A 117 3.83 9.97 -5.71
C ARG A 117 3.04 8.76 -6.22
N ASP A 118 3.14 8.46 -7.51
CA ASP A 118 2.55 7.23 -8.05
C ASP A 118 3.28 6.02 -7.44
N LEU A 119 2.52 4.98 -7.10
CA LEU A 119 3.01 3.75 -6.50
C LEU A 119 2.49 2.56 -7.31
N THR A 120 3.31 1.51 -7.43
CA THR A 120 2.87 0.23 -7.97
C THR A 120 2.63 -0.72 -6.82
N LEU A 121 1.38 -1.14 -6.63
CA LEU A 121 1.00 -2.17 -5.66
C LEU A 121 1.17 -3.53 -6.34
N GLU A 122 2.24 -4.25 -6.00
CA GLU A 122 2.59 -5.56 -6.55
C GLU A 122 2.89 -6.55 -5.42
N LEU A 123 2.85 -7.85 -5.74
CA LEU A 123 3.36 -8.88 -4.83
C LEU A 123 4.88 -8.67 -4.69
N GLY A 124 5.34 -8.56 -3.44
CA GLY A 124 6.68 -8.11 -3.08
C GLY A 124 7.84 -8.99 -3.56
#